data_AF-A0ABD2YLJ5-F1
#
_entry.id   AF-A0ABD2YLJ5-F1
#
_cell.length_a   1.000
_cell.length_b   1.000
_cell.length_c   1.000
_cell.angle_alpha   90.00
_cell.angle_beta   90.00
_cell.angle_gamma   90.00
#
_symmetry.space_group_name_H-M   'P 1'
#
loop_
_entity.id
_entity.type
_entity.pdbx_description
1 polymer ?
#
loop_
_entity_poly.entity_id
_entity_poly.type
_entity_poly.pdbx_seq_one_letter_code
_entity_poly.pdbx_strand_id
1 'polypeptide(L)'
;MEEQQEFKIATILAEILDGNNDCSTILDAEFEEEEEYQQTSSAYAKINAMMANLAMSRAQETGRDFKTVLEETQLKIHLKLGEIMAKTIHPGLQVLTKIVVDEEEEEEEPICGICQDEMKAEDDVRAMACKHAFHGQCIFKWLDKKMVCPLCRFCPMQTQE
;
A
#
# COMPACT_ATOMS: atom_id res chain seq x y z
N MET A 1 6.24 -7.39 -24.23
CA MET A 1 4.88 -7.80 -23.81
C MET A 1 4.92 -8.50 -22.47
N GLU A 2 5.78 -9.52 -22.30
CA GLU A 2 5.88 -10.29 -21.05
C GLU A 2 6.30 -9.48 -19.81
N GLU A 3 7.25 -8.55 -19.94
CA GLU A 3 7.68 -7.69 -18.82
C GLU A 3 6.55 -6.76 -18.34
N GLN A 4 5.65 -6.34 -19.24
CA GLN A 4 4.45 -5.58 -18.87
C GLN A 4 3.45 -6.45 -18.11
N GLN A 5 3.39 -7.76 -18.39
CA GLN A 5 2.54 -8.69 -17.63
C GLN A 5 3.10 -8.93 -16.23
N GLU A 6 4.42 -9.07 -16.06
CA GLU A 6 5.04 -9.17 -14.73
C GLU A 6 4.72 -7.94 -13.87
N PHE A 7 4.85 -6.74 -14.45
CA PHE A 7 4.54 -5.50 -13.75
C PHE A 7 3.07 -5.45 -13.34
N LYS A 8 2.14 -5.79 -14.24
CA LYS A 8 0.70 -5.87 -13.93
C LYS A 8 0.40 -6.82 -12.77
N ILE A 9 0.99 -8.02 -12.77
CA ILE A 9 0.79 -9.00 -11.70
C ILE A 9 1.32 -8.45 -10.36
N ALA A 10 2.50 -7.84 -10.37
CA ALA A 10 3.10 -7.25 -9.17
C ALA A 10 2.29 -6.07 -8.62
N THR A 11 1.71 -5.22 -9.47
CA THR A 11 0.84 -4.12 -9.05
C THR A 11 -0.42 -4.63 -8.35
N ILE A 12 -1.12 -5.60 -8.95
CA ILE A 12 -2.35 -6.16 -8.34
C ILE A 12 -2.03 -6.83 -6.99
N LEU A 13 -0.89 -7.53 -6.89
CA LEU A 13 -0.43 -8.10 -5.62
C LEU A 13 -0.15 -7.03 -4.55
N ALA A 14 0.42 -5.88 -4.92
CA ALA A 14 0.67 -4.79 -3.99
C ALA A 14 -0.62 -4.18 -3.43
N GLU A 15 -1.62 -3.97 -4.30
CA GLU A 15 -2.93 -3.44 -3.91
C GLU A 15 -3.64 -4.35 -2.89
N ILE A 16 -3.58 -5.68 -3.09
CA ILE A 16 -4.14 -6.65 -2.14
C ILE A 16 -3.42 -6.57 -0.78
N LEU A 17 -2.10 -6.41 -0.78
CA LEU A 17 -1.30 -6.41 0.45
C LEU A 17 -1.40 -5.10 1.25
N ASP A 18 -1.65 -3.96 0.59
CA ASP A 18 -1.72 -2.65 1.22
C ASP A 18 -3.07 -2.38 1.94
N GLY A 19 -4.07 -3.26 1.82
CA GLY A 19 -5.33 -3.20 2.57
C GLY A 19 -6.26 -2.02 2.25
N ASN A 20 -5.84 -1.10 1.36
CA ASN A 20 -6.71 -0.10 0.73
C ASN A 20 -7.56 -0.83 -0.32
N ASN A 21 -8.71 -1.34 0.09
CA ASN A 21 -9.56 -2.15 -0.77
C ASN A 21 -10.20 -1.30 -1.89
N ASP A 22 -9.49 -1.16 -3.02
CA ASP A 22 -10.13 -0.89 -4.31
C ASP A 22 -9.60 -1.85 -5.38
N CYS A 23 -10.12 -3.09 -5.32
CA CYS A 23 -9.91 -4.14 -6.32
C CYS A 23 -10.94 -4.00 -7.45
N SER A 24 -11.05 -2.80 -8.03
CA SER A 24 -12.17 -2.44 -8.90
C SER A 24 -12.17 -3.29 -10.17
N THR A 25 -12.86 -4.42 -10.11
CA THR A 25 -12.93 -5.46 -11.11
C THR A 25 -11.58 -6.13 -11.36
N ILE A 26 -11.44 -7.41 -11.00
CA ILE A 26 -10.47 -8.31 -11.64
C ILE A 26 -10.88 -8.62 -13.12
N LEU A 27 -11.62 -7.67 -13.73
CA LEU A 27 -12.15 -7.51 -15.09
C LEU A 27 -12.78 -8.79 -15.68
N ASP A 28 -13.83 -9.40 -15.13
CA ASP A 28 -15.23 -9.08 -15.47
C ASP A 28 -16.18 -10.07 -14.72
N ALA A 29 -15.92 -10.41 -13.46
CA ALA A 29 -16.65 -11.49 -12.79
C ALA A 29 -17.88 -10.95 -12.02
N GLU A 30 -19.08 -11.30 -12.49
CA GLU A 30 -20.37 -11.03 -11.84
C GLU A 30 -20.55 -11.84 -10.54
N PHE A 31 -20.84 -11.08 -9.48
CA PHE A 31 -21.84 -11.31 -8.43
C PHE A 31 -21.55 -12.06 -7.10
N GLU A 32 -22.01 -11.34 -6.07
CA GLU A 32 -22.61 -11.59 -4.75
C GLU A 32 -21.97 -12.46 -3.64
N GLU A 33 -21.62 -11.72 -2.57
CA GLU A 33 -21.80 -11.93 -1.12
C GLU A 33 -21.13 -13.13 -0.40
N GLU A 34 -19.95 -12.85 0.17
CA GLU A 34 -19.48 -13.21 1.54
C GLU A 34 -18.03 -12.67 1.72
N GLU A 35 -17.91 -11.37 2.03
CA GLU A 35 -17.21 -10.44 1.13
C GLU A 35 -15.70 -10.17 1.30
N GLU A 36 -15.01 -10.53 2.39
CA GLU A 36 -13.59 -10.08 2.55
C GLU A 36 -12.54 -11.21 2.42
N TYR A 37 -12.77 -12.37 3.06
CA TYR A 37 -11.83 -13.51 3.01
C TYR A 37 -11.96 -14.35 1.72
N GLN A 38 -13.19 -14.51 1.21
CA GLN A 38 -13.41 -15.24 -0.04
C GLN A 38 -12.93 -14.44 -1.26
N GLN A 39 -13.04 -13.10 -1.20
CA GLN A 39 -12.64 -12.20 -2.27
C GLN A 39 -11.12 -12.12 -2.42
N THR A 40 -10.38 -12.03 -1.31
CA THR A 40 -8.90 -12.09 -1.30
C THR A 40 -8.40 -13.45 -1.80
N SER A 41 -8.97 -14.56 -1.33
CA SER A 41 -8.63 -15.92 -1.82
C SER A 41 -8.89 -16.08 -3.33
N SER A 42 -9.99 -15.51 -3.84
CA SER A 42 -10.33 -15.51 -5.27
C SER A 42 -9.36 -14.66 -6.09
N ALA A 43 -8.93 -13.51 -5.56
CA ALA A 43 -7.95 -12.63 -6.21
C ALA A 43 -6.57 -13.30 -6.33
N TYR A 44 -6.08 -13.93 -5.27
CA TYR A 44 -4.83 -14.70 -5.33
C TYR A 44 -4.90 -15.86 -6.33
N ALA A 45 -6.04 -16.54 -6.44
CA ALA A 45 -6.22 -17.60 -7.43
C ALA A 45 -6.09 -17.08 -8.88
N LYS A 46 -6.67 -15.91 -9.18
CA LYS A 46 -6.56 -15.26 -10.49
C LYS A 46 -5.12 -14.82 -10.80
N ILE A 47 -4.41 -14.27 -9.82
CA ILE A 47 -3.00 -13.89 -9.97
C ILE A 47 -2.13 -15.13 -10.22
N ASN A 48 -2.35 -16.22 -9.46
CA ASN A 48 -1.65 -17.49 -9.68
C ASN A 48 -1.87 -18.02 -11.10
N ALA A 49 -3.09 -17.92 -11.64
CA ALA A 49 -3.38 -18.29 -13.02
C ALA A 49 -2.66 -17.39 -14.04
N MET A 50 -2.62 -16.08 -13.81
CA MET A 50 -1.85 -15.15 -14.64
C MET A 50 -0.35 -15.48 -14.65
N MET A 51 0.23 -15.78 -13.48
CA MET A 51 1.64 -16.19 -13.36
C MET A 51 1.92 -17.49 -14.13
N ALA A 52 1.04 -18.48 -13.99
CA ALA A 52 1.17 -19.76 -14.70
C ALA A 52 1.06 -19.57 -16.22
N ASN A 53 0.13 -18.75 -16.71
CA ASN A 53 -0.02 -18.47 -18.14
C ASN A 53 1.20 -17.76 -18.72
N LEU A 54 1.75 -16.78 -18.00
CA LEU A 54 2.98 -16.09 -18.39
C LEU A 54 4.17 -17.07 -18.45
N ALA A 55 4.33 -17.91 -17.42
CA ALA A 55 5.36 -18.93 -17.39
C ALA A 55 5.20 -19.96 -18.53
N MET A 56 3.95 -20.30 -18.89
CA MET A 56 3.65 -21.24 -19.97
C MET A 56 4.02 -20.66 -21.33
N SER A 57 3.70 -19.38 -21.60
CA SER A 57 4.12 -18.69 -22.82
C SER A 57 5.64 -18.71 -22.98
N ARG A 58 6.37 -18.36 -21.91
CA ARG A 58 7.84 -18.37 -21.89
C ARG A 58 8.45 -19.74 -22.09
N ALA A 59 7.88 -20.76 -21.45
CA ALA A 59 8.34 -22.14 -21.60
C ALA A 59 8.16 -22.62 -23.05
N GLN A 60 7.05 -22.25 -23.70
CA GLN A 60 6.79 -22.56 -25.10
C GLN A 60 7.76 -21.83 -26.05
N GLU A 61 8.04 -20.55 -25.80
CA GLU A 61 8.96 -19.76 -26.63
C GLU A 61 10.42 -20.21 -26.51
N THR A 62 10.85 -20.55 -25.29
CA THR A 62 12.25 -20.91 -25.01
C THR A 62 12.53 -22.41 -25.10
N GLY A 63 11.49 -23.25 -25.15
CA GLY A 63 11.61 -24.71 -25.06
C GLY A 63 12.14 -25.21 -23.71
N ARG A 64 12.15 -24.37 -22.67
CA ARG A 64 12.64 -24.74 -21.34
C ARG A 64 11.55 -25.43 -20.52
N ASP A 65 11.98 -26.17 -19.51
CA ASP A 65 11.08 -26.84 -18.55
C ASP A 65 10.14 -25.82 -17.86
N PHE A 66 8.84 -26.10 -17.88
CA PHE A 66 7.81 -25.19 -17.36
C PHE A 66 8.02 -24.89 -15.88
N LYS A 67 8.39 -25.89 -15.06
CA LYS A 67 8.59 -25.68 -13.62
C LYS A 67 9.71 -24.68 -13.35
N THR A 68 10.83 -24.83 -14.05
CA THR A 68 11.96 -23.90 -13.97
C THR A 68 11.54 -22.48 -14.35
N VAL A 69 10.82 -22.34 -15.47
CA VAL A 69 10.35 -21.03 -15.97
C VAL A 69 9.30 -20.40 -15.04
N LEU A 70 8.46 -21.21 -14.39
CA LEU A 70 7.48 -20.75 -13.40
C LEU A 70 8.18 -20.17 -12.17
N GLU A 71 9.16 -20.88 -11.61
CA GLU A 71 9.93 -20.40 -10.45
C GLU A 71 10.70 -19.10 -10.78
N GLU A 72 11.34 -19.04 -11.97
CA GLU A 72 11.99 -17.81 -12.46
C GLU A 72 10.99 -16.64 -12.60
N THR A 73 9.79 -16.92 -13.11
CA THR A 73 8.74 -15.91 -13.30
C THR A 73 8.19 -15.42 -11.96
N GLN A 74 7.93 -16.33 -11.02
CA GLN A 74 7.51 -15.99 -9.65
C GLN A 74 8.55 -15.08 -8.97
N LEU A 75 9.83 -15.42 -9.06
CA LEU A 75 10.89 -14.63 -8.45
C LEU A 75 10.95 -13.20 -9.02
N LYS A 76 10.85 -13.04 -10.34
CA LYS A 76 10.83 -11.72 -10.98
C LYS A 76 9.64 -10.87 -10.52
N ILE A 77 8.46 -11.48 -10.43
CA ILE A 77 7.25 -10.80 -9.96
C ILE A 77 7.41 -10.37 -8.51
N HIS A 78 7.92 -11.24 -7.63
CA HIS A 78 8.17 -10.89 -6.23
C HIS A 78 9.23 -9.79 -6.05
N LEU A 79 10.28 -9.76 -6.87
CA LEU A 79 11.25 -8.65 -6.86
C LEU A 79 10.59 -7.33 -7.25
N LYS A 80 9.80 -7.30 -8.33
CA LYS A 80 9.03 -6.11 -8.73
C LYS A 80 8.02 -5.69 -7.66
N LEU A 81 7.34 -6.64 -7.03
CA LEU A 81 6.45 -6.39 -5.91
C LEU A 81 7.20 -5.68 -4.77
N GLY A 82 8.39 -6.19 -4.40
CA GLY A 82 9.25 -5.55 -3.40
C GLY A 82 9.62 -4.12 -3.78
N GLU A 83 9.95 -3.84 -5.04
CA GLU A 83 10.23 -2.48 -5.53
C GLU A 83 9.01 -1.54 -5.46
N ILE A 84 7.82 -2.06 -5.74
CA ILE A 84 6.55 -1.30 -5.65
C ILE A 84 6.25 -0.99 -4.18
N MET A 85 6.24 -2.01 -3.32
CA MET A 85 5.92 -1.87 -1.90
C MET A 85 6.97 -1.05 -1.15
N ALA A 86 8.25 -1.08 -1.56
CA ALA A 86 9.28 -0.22 -0.98
C ALA A 86 8.99 1.29 -1.19
N LYS A 87 8.17 1.66 -2.18
CA LYS A 87 7.75 3.06 -2.40
C LYS A 87 6.54 3.44 -1.54
N THR A 88 5.68 2.49 -1.17
CA THR A 88 4.48 2.73 -0.34
C THR A 88 4.78 2.58 1.15
N ILE A 89 5.73 1.71 1.51
CA ILE A 89 6.21 1.51 2.88
C ILE A 89 7.40 2.44 3.16
N HIS A 90 7.17 3.75 3.19
CA HIS A 90 8.15 4.61 3.85
C HIS A 90 8.12 4.28 5.36
N PRO A 91 9.24 3.92 6.01
CA PRO A 91 9.24 3.49 7.42
C PRO A 91 8.61 4.50 8.38
N GLY A 92 8.55 5.77 7.99
CA GLY A 92 7.89 6.84 8.73
C GLY A 92 6.39 6.92 8.57
N LEU A 93 5.79 6.18 7.63
CA LEU A 93 4.36 6.21 7.37
C LEU A 93 3.61 5.11 8.14
N GLN A 94 4.27 4.01 8.49
CA GLN A 94 3.70 3.00 9.40
C GLN A 94 3.36 3.56 10.79
N VAL A 95 3.99 4.68 11.16
CA VAL A 95 3.80 5.31 12.48
C VAL A 95 2.70 6.37 12.48
N LEU A 96 2.03 6.56 11.34
CA LEU A 96 0.97 7.52 11.15
C LEU A 96 -0.38 6.82 11.09
N THR A 97 -1.25 7.12 12.05
CA THR A 97 -2.63 6.64 12.08
C THR A 97 -3.53 7.69 11.43
N LYS A 98 -4.42 7.27 10.52
CA LYS A 98 -5.46 8.18 10.01
C LYS A 98 -6.44 8.47 11.14
N ILE A 99 -6.74 9.74 11.37
CA ILE A 99 -7.76 10.17 12.33
C ILE A 99 -8.87 10.90 11.60
N VAL A 100 -10.09 10.79 12.13
CA VAL A 100 -11.25 11.57 11.69
C VAL A 100 -11.35 12.76 12.64
N VAL A 101 -11.54 13.96 12.08
CA VAL A 101 -11.87 15.15 12.87
C VAL A 101 -13.39 15.18 13.01
N ASP A 102 -13.90 15.07 14.22
CA ASP A 102 -15.34 15.08 14.49
C ASP A 102 -15.87 16.53 14.47
N GLU A 103 -16.90 16.79 13.65
CA GLU A 103 -17.54 18.12 13.55
C GLU A 103 -18.43 18.46 14.76
N GLU A 104 -18.73 17.46 15.61
CA GLU A 104 -19.71 17.57 16.70
C GLU A 104 -19.08 18.00 18.05
N GLU A 105 -17.75 18.07 18.16
CA GLU A 105 -17.08 18.61 19.34
C GLU A 105 -17.08 20.14 19.26
N GLU A 106 -17.72 20.83 20.23
CA GLU A 106 -17.71 22.30 20.36
C GLU A 106 -16.31 22.89 20.71
N GLU A 107 -15.24 22.12 20.49
CA GLU A 107 -13.85 22.57 20.66
C GLU A 107 -13.33 23.14 19.33
N GLU A 108 -12.46 24.16 19.41
CA GLU A 108 -11.89 24.84 18.23
C GLU A 108 -11.25 23.82 17.26
N GLU A 109 -11.45 24.02 15.94
CA GLU A 109 -10.87 23.15 14.91
C GLU A 109 -9.34 22.99 15.13
N PRO A 110 -8.81 21.75 15.15
CA PRO A 110 -7.41 21.54 15.48
C PRO A 110 -6.49 22.12 14.40
N ILE A 111 -5.51 22.93 14.81
CA ILE A 111 -4.59 23.61 13.88
C ILE A 111 -3.40 22.71 13.52
N CYS A 112 -3.10 22.60 12.24
CA CYS A 112 -1.93 21.88 11.74
C CYS A 112 -0.64 22.62 12.12
N GLY A 113 0.20 21.99 12.96
CA GLY A 113 1.47 22.59 13.41
C GLY A 113 2.56 22.79 12.33
N ILE A 114 2.29 22.43 11.06
CA ILE A 114 3.21 22.60 9.93
C ILE A 114 2.81 23.78 9.03
N CYS A 115 1.56 23.80 8.54
CA CYS A 115 1.08 24.89 7.67
C CYS A 115 0.39 26.02 8.44
N GLN A 116 0.04 25.80 9.72
CA GLN A 116 -0.70 26.73 10.58
C GLN A 116 -2.15 27.00 10.13
N ASP A 117 -2.71 26.10 9.33
CA ASP A 117 -4.12 26.14 8.92
C ASP A 117 -4.95 25.15 9.75
N GLU A 118 -6.24 25.43 9.86
CA GLU A 118 -7.25 24.55 10.47
C GLU A 118 -7.31 23.20 9.74
N MET A 119 -7.50 22.11 10.51
CA MET A 119 -7.74 20.77 9.98
C MET A 119 -9.23 20.44 10.09
N LYS A 120 -9.86 20.16 8.96
CA LYS A 120 -11.32 19.95 8.85
C LYS A 120 -11.68 18.48 8.77
N ALA A 121 -12.95 18.15 8.98
CA ALA A 121 -13.46 16.79 8.88
C ALA A 121 -13.18 16.11 7.52
N GLU A 122 -13.17 16.89 6.44
CA GLU A 122 -12.88 16.40 5.08
C GLU A 122 -11.38 16.22 4.79
N ASP A 123 -10.49 16.72 5.66
CA ASP A 123 -9.06 16.64 5.44
C ASP A 123 -8.50 15.24 5.74
N ASP A 124 -7.49 14.81 4.98
CA ASP A 124 -6.68 13.67 5.38
C ASP A 124 -5.79 14.08 6.55
N VAL A 125 -6.18 13.72 7.77
CA VAL A 125 -5.41 14.01 8.99
C VAL A 125 -4.70 12.76 9.49
N ARG A 126 -3.42 12.92 9.84
CA ARG A 126 -2.53 11.84 10.28
C ARG A 126 -1.96 12.17 11.65
N ALA A 127 -2.16 11.26 12.60
CA ALA A 127 -1.58 11.32 13.92
C ALA A 127 -0.32 10.47 14.01
N MET A 128 0.75 11.03 14.59
CA MET A 128 1.95 10.25 14.94
C MET A 128 1.70 9.40 16.19
N ALA A 129 2.56 8.39 16.44
CA ALA A 129 2.54 7.60 17.69
C ALA A 129 2.62 8.43 18.98
N CYS A 130 3.17 9.65 18.92
CA CYS A 130 3.17 10.62 20.02
C CYS A 130 1.85 11.43 20.16
N LYS A 131 0.82 11.07 19.40
CA LYS A 131 -0.54 11.65 19.34
C LYS A 131 -0.69 13.04 18.73
N HIS A 132 0.39 13.67 18.27
CA HIS A 132 0.29 14.91 17.50
C HIS A 132 -0.23 14.65 16.09
N ALA A 133 -1.16 15.49 15.62
CA ALA A 133 -1.81 15.37 14.33
C ALA A 133 -1.46 16.52 13.37
N PHE A 134 -1.50 16.22 12.08
CA PHE A 134 -1.18 17.12 10.98
C PHE A 134 -1.95 16.70 9.72
N HIS A 135 -2.11 17.59 8.73
CA HIS A 135 -2.50 17.17 7.39
C HIS A 135 -1.53 16.11 6.84
N GLY A 136 -2.05 15.07 6.18
CA GLY A 136 -1.28 13.98 5.60
C GLY A 136 -0.21 14.50 4.67
N GLN A 137 -0.57 15.39 3.74
CA GLN A 137 0.39 16.01 2.82
C GLN A 137 1.50 16.80 3.53
N CYS A 138 1.18 17.46 4.65
CA CYS A 138 2.15 18.23 5.42
C CYS A 138 3.13 17.31 6.14
N ILE A 139 2.63 16.29 6.86
CA ILE A 139 3.50 15.39 7.62
C ILE A 139 4.31 14.46 6.72
N PHE A 140 3.78 14.03 5.57
CA PHE A 140 4.54 13.21 4.62
C PHE A 140 5.76 13.98 4.08
N LYS A 141 5.56 15.22 3.61
CA LYS A 141 6.66 16.09 3.15
C LYS A 141 7.70 16.37 4.23
N TRP A 142 7.29 16.41 5.50
CA TRP A 142 8.20 16.60 6.62
C TRP A 142 9.03 15.33 6.89
N LEU A 143 8.37 14.17 6.95
CA LEU A 143 9.01 12.89 7.25
C LEU A 143 9.96 12.41 6.16
N ASP A 144 9.77 12.85 4.90
CA ASP A 144 10.75 12.66 3.82
C ASP A 144 12.14 13.22 4.16
N LYS A 145 12.19 14.25 5.01
CA LYS A 145 13.45 14.92 5.40
C LYS A 145 13.90 14.53 6.80
N LYS A 146 12.95 14.44 7.74
CA LYS A 146 13.22 14.23 9.16
C LYS A 146 12.17 13.33 9.78
N MET A 147 12.59 12.16 10.24
CA MET A 147 11.76 11.14 10.89
C MET A 147 11.43 11.45 12.35
N VAL A 148 11.07 12.70 12.66
CA VAL A 148 10.74 13.15 14.03
C VAL A 148 9.51 14.03 14.02
N CYS A 149 8.73 13.99 15.10
CA CYS A 149 7.57 14.85 15.27
C CYS A 149 7.95 16.34 15.19
N PRO A 150 7.27 17.15 14.35
CA PRO A 150 7.50 18.60 14.29
C PRO A 150 7.30 19.31 15.64
N LEU A 151 6.38 18.81 16.48
CA LEU A 151 5.99 19.45 17.74
C LEU A 151 6.85 18.98 18.92
N CYS A 152 6.99 17.67 19.13
CA CYS A 152 7.69 17.13 20.30
C CYS A 152 9.02 16.42 20.01
N ARG A 153 9.43 16.35 18.73
CA ARG A 153 10.66 15.67 18.27
C ARG A 153 10.73 14.16 18.59
N PHE A 154 9.63 13.54 18.99
CA PHE A 154 9.54 12.09 19.15
C PHE A 154 9.95 11.39 17.85
N CYS A 155 10.90 10.47 17.93
CA CYS A 155 11.35 9.63 16.83
C CYS A 155 10.81 8.22 17.06
N PRO A 156 9.94 7.69 16.18
CA PRO A 156 9.41 6.33 16.34
C PRO A 156 10.47 5.25 16.12
N MET A 157 11.63 5.60 15.55
CA MET A 157 12.72 4.66 15.23
C MET A 157 13.82 4.63 16.31
N GLN A 158 13.70 5.40 17.40
CA GLN A 158 14.63 5.35 18.52
C GLN A 158 14.04 4.53 19.66
N THR A 159 14.45 3.26 19.76
CA THR A 159 14.35 2.50 21.01
C THR A 159 15.23 3.16 22.06
N GLN A 160 14.65 3.49 23.22
CA GLN A 160 15.43 3.92 24.37
C GLN A 160 16.35 2.77 24.80
N GLU A 161 17.65 3.04 24.86
CA GLU A 161 18.68 2.16 25.45
C GLU A 161 18.51 2.03 26.97
#